data_AF-A0A6N2S5V6-F1
#
_entry.id   AF-A0A6N2S5V6-F1
#
_cell.length_a   1.000
_cell.length_b   1.000
_cell.length_c   1.000
_cell.angle_alpha   90.00
_cell.angle_beta   90.00
_cell.angle_gamma   90.00
#
_symmetry.space_group_name_H-M   'P 1'
#
loop_
_entity.id
_entity.type
_entity.pdbx_description
1 polymer ?
#
loop_
_entity_poly.entity_id
_entity_poly.type
_entity_poly.pdbx_seq_one_letter_code
_entity_poly.pdbx_strand_id
1 'polypeptide(L)'
;MAVHRIDGICRHCGKHTQVWEDGYCSGKCRRGAWRAGDRTVAGVCEVCGRPVCKPRRGPVPRYCSRRCQQRRYREKRNVREAGRQRAGMEHLQRLKKETEDLRTRIRACKEHERILGEQADRLKQTFRDNADLLLRLAATSDRDLIDDAPQGGYIDELRKEETTWQ
;
A
#
# COMPACT_ATOMS: atom_id res chain seq x y z
N MET A 1 -18.58 47.78 -37.55
CA MET A 1 -17.12 48.01 -37.49
C MET A 1 -16.58 47.94 -38.92
N ALA A 2 -16.07 49.06 -39.45
CA ALA A 2 -15.49 49.09 -40.78
C ALA A 2 -14.25 48.19 -40.79
N VAL A 3 -14.23 47.19 -41.69
CA VAL A 3 -13.06 46.31 -41.85
C VAL A 3 -12.00 47.12 -42.57
N HIS A 4 -10.97 47.57 -41.85
CA HIS A 4 -9.84 48.27 -42.46
C HIS A 4 -9.19 47.39 -43.54
N ARG A 5 -9.10 47.94 -44.75
CA ARG A 5 -8.42 47.32 -45.89
C ARG A 5 -7.31 48.24 -46.36
N ILE A 6 -6.20 47.65 -46.75
CA ILE A 6 -4.98 48.34 -47.17
C ILE A 6 -4.67 47.90 -48.60
N ASP A 7 -4.19 48.80 -49.45
CA ASP A 7 -3.69 48.41 -50.77
C ASP A 7 -2.43 47.57 -50.63
N GLY A 8 -2.39 46.41 -51.30
CA GLY A 8 -1.25 45.51 -51.24
C GLY A 8 -1.40 44.27 -52.10
N ILE A 9 -0.44 43.36 -52.01
CA ILE A 9 -0.46 42.10 -52.76
C ILE A 9 -1.06 40.99 -51.90
N CYS A 10 -2.08 40.29 -52.41
CA CYS A 10 -2.67 39.16 -51.69
C CYS A 10 -1.68 38.00 -51.56
N ARG A 11 -1.40 37.56 -50.32
CA ARG A 11 -0.47 36.47 -50.00
C ARG A 11 -0.81 35.12 -50.64
N HIS A 12 -2.04 34.92 -51.07
CA HIS A 12 -2.47 33.67 -51.72
C HIS A 12 -2.52 33.74 -53.24
N CYS A 13 -3.14 34.78 -53.81
CA CYS A 13 -3.40 34.84 -55.25
C CYS A 13 -2.49 35.81 -56.01
N GLY A 14 -1.58 36.53 -55.32
CA GLY A 14 -0.58 37.40 -55.93
C GLY A 14 -1.13 38.67 -56.59
N LYS A 15 -2.43 38.93 -56.52
CA LYS A 15 -3.05 40.12 -57.11
C LYS A 15 -2.82 41.36 -56.25
N HIS A 16 -2.45 42.46 -56.90
CA HIS A 16 -2.42 43.80 -56.28
C HIS A 16 -3.85 44.33 -56.13
N THR A 17 -4.32 44.50 -54.89
CA THR A 17 -5.71 44.84 -54.57
C THR A 17 -5.85 45.27 -53.10
N GLN A 18 -7.06 45.63 -52.67
CA GLN A 18 -7.35 45.87 -51.25
C GLN A 18 -7.36 44.56 -50.46
N VAL A 19 -6.43 44.44 -49.50
CA VAL A 19 -6.26 43.28 -48.61
C VAL A 19 -6.66 43.60 -47.18
N TRP A 20 -7.06 42.57 -46.43
CA TRP A 20 -7.18 42.63 -44.97
C TRP A 20 -5.80 42.73 -44.30
N GLU A 21 -5.74 43.10 -43.02
CA GLU A 21 -4.48 43.21 -42.25
C GLU A 21 -3.61 41.95 -42.27
N ASP A 22 -4.22 40.77 -42.37
CA ASP A 22 -3.49 39.50 -42.47
C ASP A 22 -3.00 39.18 -43.90
N GLY A 23 -3.16 40.11 -44.85
CA GLY A 23 -2.60 40.06 -46.20
C GLY A 23 -3.44 39.32 -47.23
N TYR A 24 -4.74 39.10 -46.98
CA TYR A 24 -5.63 38.37 -47.89
C TYR A 24 -6.76 39.26 -48.45
N CYS A 25 -6.99 39.19 -49.77
CA CYS A 25 -8.03 40.00 -50.45
C CYS A 25 -9.47 39.48 -50.25
N SER A 26 -9.61 38.21 -49.84
CA SER A 26 -10.91 37.58 -49.65
C SER A 26 -10.86 36.41 -48.67
N GLY A 27 -12.01 36.07 -48.10
CA GLY A 27 -12.16 34.85 -47.31
C GLY A 27 -11.84 33.57 -48.10
N LYS A 28 -12.03 33.58 -49.44
CA LYS A 28 -11.64 32.45 -50.30
C LYS A 28 -10.12 32.29 -50.35
N CYS A 29 -9.38 33.39 -50.52
CA CYS A 29 -7.92 33.39 -50.53
C CYS A 29 -7.33 33.01 -49.18
N ARG A 30 -7.87 33.55 -48.08
CA ARG A 30 -7.50 33.16 -46.71
C ARG A 30 -7.72 31.65 -46.46
N ARG A 31 -8.84 31.10 -46.95
CA ARG A 31 -9.13 29.65 -46.86
C ARG A 31 -8.21 28.81 -47.75
N GLY A 32 -7.88 29.31 -48.95
CA GLY A 32 -6.98 28.67 -49.89
C GLY A 32 -5.57 28.56 -49.33
N ALA A 33 -5.05 29.63 -48.75
CA ALA A 33 -3.73 29.63 -48.10
C ALA A 33 -3.67 28.70 -46.89
N TRP A 34 -4.73 28.67 -46.07
CA TRP A 34 -4.80 27.72 -44.94
C TRP A 34 -4.78 26.25 -45.40
N ARG A 35 -5.45 25.94 -46.53
CA ARG A 35 -5.39 24.61 -47.16
C ARG A 35 -4.01 24.32 -47.76
N ALA A 36 -3.33 25.34 -48.30
CA ALA A 36 -1.99 25.26 -48.85
C ALA A 36 -0.87 25.19 -47.79
N GLY A 37 -1.21 25.30 -46.50
CA GLY A 37 -0.27 25.10 -45.39
C GLY A 37 0.17 26.37 -44.68
N ASP A 38 -0.32 27.56 -45.07
CA ASP A 38 -0.07 28.81 -44.34
C ASP A 38 -0.90 28.84 -43.04
N ARG A 39 -0.37 28.19 -42.00
CA ARG A 39 -0.99 28.08 -40.69
C ARG A 39 -0.16 28.85 -39.68
N THR A 40 -0.78 29.76 -38.94
CA THR A 40 -0.14 30.46 -37.83
C THR A 40 0.33 29.47 -36.77
N VAL A 41 1.63 29.45 -36.49
CA VAL A 41 2.21 28.70 -35.38
C VAL A 41 1.82 29.39 -34.08
N ALA A 42 1.25 28.63 -33.14
CA ALA A 42 0.78 29.14 -31.86
C ALA A 42 1.64 28.66 -30.68
N GLY A 43 2.50 27.66 -30.88
CA GLY A 43 3.41 27.15 -29.87
C GLY A 43 4.19 25.93 -30.35
N VAL A 44 4.83 25.23 -29.41
CA VAL A 44 5.60 24.00 -29.67
C VAL A 44 5.05 22.83 -28.87
N CYS A 45 5.17 21.62 -29.41
CA CYS A 45 4.67 20.41 -28.76
C CYS A 45 5.61 19.99 -27.61
N GLU A 46 5.07 19.85 -26.40
CA GLU A 46 5.81 19.42 -25.20
C GLU A 46 6.51 18.05 -25.33
N VAL A 47 6.13 17.23 -26.31
CA VAL A 47 6.60 15.83 -26.44
C VAL A 47 7.70 15.69 -27.50
N CYS A 48 7.66 16.49 -28.56
CA CYS A 48 8.55 16.32 -29.71
C CYS A 48 9.11 17.62 -30.28
N GLY A 49 8.79 18.78 -29.68
CA GLY A 49 9.26 20.09 -30.11
C GLY A 49 8.64 20.62 -31.41
N ARG A 50 7.85 19.82 -32.13
CA ARG A 50 7.24 20.25 -33.40
C ARG A 50 6.28 21.43 -33.20
N PRO A 51 6.19 22.35 -34.18
CA PRO A 51 5.28 23.48 -34.10
C PRO A 51 3.84 23.01 -34.03
N VAL A 52 3.05 23.70 -33.21
CA VAL A 52 1.62 23.49 -33.06
C VAL A 52 0.90 24.69 -33.64
N CYS A 53 0.14 24.44 -34.70
CA CYS A 53 -0.57 25.49 -35.41
C CYS A 53 -1.94 25.76 -34.80
N LYS A 54 -2.38 27.02 -34.88
CA LYS A 54 -3.75 27.41 -34.51
C LYS A 54 -4.75 26.73 -35.46
N PRO A 55 -5.72 25.96 -34.94
CA PRO A 55 -6.77 25.40 -35.77
C PRO A 55 -7.72 26.51 -36.24
N ARG A 56 -8.45 26.24 -37.31
CA ARG A 56 -9.41 27.21 -37.88
C ARG A 56 -10.54 27.56 -36.91
N ARG A 57 -10.90 26.64 -36.02
CA ARG A 57 -11.95 26.80 -34.99
C ARG A 57 -11.48 26.12 -33.71
N GLY A 58 -11.88 26.68 -32.57
CA GLY A 58 -11.59 26.14 -31.26
C GLY A 58 -10.20 26.48 -30.71
N PRO A 59 -9.86 25.94 -29.53
CA PRO A 59 -8.62 26.24 -28.83
C PRO A 59 -7.40 25.67 -29.53
N VAL A 60 -6.24 26.29 -29.31
CA VAL A 60 -4.95 25.77 -29.77
C VAL A 60 -4.65 24.48 -29.03
N PRO A 61 -4.37 23.36 -29.73
CA PRO A 61 -4.02 22.12 -29.06
C PRO A 61 -2.64 22.24 -28.39
N ARG A 62 -2.41 21.48 -27.31
CA ARG A 62 -1.08 21.43 -26.66
C ARG A 62 -0.08 20.54 -27.38
N TYR A 63 -0.56 19.63 -28.22
CA TYR A 63 0.26 18.62 -28.89
C TYR A 63 0.11 18.72 -30.41
N CYS A 64 1.19 18.48 -31.14
CA CYS A 64 1.17 18.53 -32.61
C CYS A 64 0.34 17.39 -33.23
N SER A 65 0.05 16.33 -32.47
CA SER A 65 -0.68 15.16 -32.95
C SER A 65 -1.32 14.38 -31.81
N ARG A 66 -2.36 13.60 -32.14
CA ARG A 66 -2.99 12.64 -31.21
C ARG A 66 -1.98 11.60 -30.71
N ARG A 67 -0.99 11.23 -31.52
CA ARG A 67 0.10 10.30 -31.12
C ARG A 67 0.95 10.88 -29.99
N CYS A 68 1.35 12.15 -30.09
CA CYS A 68 2.11 12.82 -29.04
C CYS A 68 1.27 12.98 -27.75
N GLN A 69 -0.01 13.34 -27.90
CA GLN A 69 -0.94 13.39 -26.77
C GLN A 69 -1.05 12.04 -26.04
N GLN A 70 -1.27 10.96 -26.80
CA GLN A 70 -1.36 9.61 -26.23
C GLN A 70 -0.06 9.17 -25.57
N ARG A 71 1.10 9.48 -26.16
CA ARG A 71 2.40 9.19 -25.56
C ARG A 71 2.52 9.82 -24.16
N ARG A 72 2.22 11.11 -24.05
CA ARG A 72 2.24 11.83 -22.77
C ARG A 72 1.28 11.24 -21.74
N TYR A 73 0.08 10.83 -22.15
CA TYR A 73 -0.87 10.18 -21.24
C TYR A 73 -0.41 8.79 -20.79
N ARG A 74 0.19 8.01 -21.69
CA ARG A 74 0.78 6.71 -21.34
C ARG A 74 1.93 6.88 -20.35
N GLU A 75 2.84 7.83 -20.58
CA GLU A 75 3.92 8.13 -19.65
C GLU A 75 3.38 8.48 -18.25
N LYS A 76 2.39 9.37 -18.15
CA LYS A 76 1.75 9.71 -16.87
C LYS A 76 1.08 8.51 -16.20
N ARG A 77 0.42 7.65 -16.98
CA ARG A 77 -0.21 6.42 -16.46
C ARG A 77 0.86 5.47 -15.90
N ASN A 78 1.93 5.23 -16.65
CA ASN A 78 3.01 4.33 -16.26
C ASN A 78 3.69 4.79 -14.97
N VAL A 79 3.94 6.10 -14.82
CA VAL A 79 4.50 6.65 -13.57
C VAL A 79 3.58 6.38 -12.37
N ARG A 80 2.26 6.61 -12.53
CA ARG A 80 1.29 6.32 -11.46
C ARG A 80 1.23 4.84 -11.12
N GLU A 81 1.30 3.98 -12.13
CA GLU A 81 1.25 2.52 -11.96
C GLU A 81 2.51 2.00 -11.27
N ALA A 82 3.69 2.45 -11.69
CA ALA A 82 4.95 2.15 -11.01
C ALA A 82 4.98 2.68 -9.58
N GLY A 83 4.33 3.83 -9.30
CA GLY A 83 4.14 4.34 -7.94
C GLY A 83 3.28 3.40 -7.09
N ARG A 84 2.14 2.93 -7.61
CA ARG A 84 1.27 1.97 -6.92
C ARG A 84 1.97 0.64 -6.66
N GLN A 85 2.71 0.12 -7.65
CA GLN A 85 3.46 -1.12 -7.50
C GLN A 85 4.51 -1.01 -6.39
N ARG A 86 5.27 0.10 -6.35
CA ARG A 86 6.24 0.35 -5.27
C ARG A 86 5.59 0.43 -3.90
N ALA A 87 4.51 1.20 -3.76
CA ALA A 87 3.76 1.30 -2.50
C ALA A 87 3.19 -0.07 -2.06
N GLY A 88 2.71 -0.87 -3.00
CA GLY A 88 2.25 -2.24 -2.74
C GLY A 88 3.37 -3.15 -2.24
N MET A 89 4.55 -3.08 -2.86
CA MET A 89 5.72 -3.85 -2.43
C MET A 89 6.21 -3.44 -1.04
N GLU A 90 6.25 -2.14 -0.74
CA GLU A 90 6.60 -1.64 0.60
C GLU A 90 5.59 -2.08 1.66
N HIS A 91 4.30 -2.06 1.33
CA HIS A 91 3.26 -2.56 2.23
C HIS A 91 3.42 -4.07 2.50
N LEU A 92 3.66 -4.88 1.46
CA LEU A 92 3.92 -6.31 1.60
C LEU A 92 5.17 -6.59 2.46
N GLN A 93 6.23 -5.80 2.30
CA GLN A 93 7.43 -5.93 3.13
C GLN A 93 7.16 -5.61 4.61
N ARG A 94 6.35 -4.59 4.89
CA ARG A 94 5.91 -4.27 6.27
C ARG A 94 5.13 -5.42 6.89
N LEU A 95 4.12 -5.94 6.18
CA LEU A 95 3.34 -7.09 6.64
C LEU A 95 4.21 -8.34 6.90
N LYS A 96 5.22 -8.59 6.05
CA LYS A 96 6.17 -9.68 6.28
C LYS A 96 6.98 -9.50 7.57
N LYS A 97 7.43 -8.28 7.87
CA LYS A 97 8.14 -7.99 9.12
C LYS A 97 7.23 -8.14 10.33
N GLU A 98 6.02 -7.59 10.27
CA GLU A 98 5.03 -7.70 11.35
C GLU A 98 4.64 -9.15 11.64
N THR A 99 4.44 -9.96 10.59
CA THR A 99 4.13 -11.39 10.76
C THR A 99 5.27 -12.19 11.39
N GLU A 100 6.53 -11.88 11.04
CA GLU A 100 7.68 -12.55 11.65
C GLU A 100 7.91 -12.10 13.10
N ASP A 101 7.66 -10.83 13.41
CA ASP A 101 7.66 -10.33 14.79
C ASP A 101 6.60 -11.05 15.64
N LEU A 102 5.36 -11.13 15.15
CA LEU A 102 4.28 -11.83 15.84
C LEU A 102 4.60 -13.31 16.07
N ARG A 103 5.19 -14.00 15.10
CA ARG A 103 5.65 -15.39 15.26
C ARG A 103 6.69 -15.51 16.36
N THR A 104 7.63 -14.57 16.42
CA THR A 104 8.68 -14.55 17.44
C THR A 104 8.09 -14.34 18.82
N ARG A 105 7.13 -13.42 18.96
CA ARG A 105 6.40 -13.19 20.22
C ARG A 105 5.60 -14.42 20.66
N ILE A 106 4.89 -15.08 19.74
CA ILE A 106 4.16 -16.32 20.05
C ILE A 106 5.11 -17.42 20.53
N ARG A 107 6.28 -17.59 19.88
CA ARG A 107 7.31 -18.54 20.33
C ARG A 107 7.79 -18.23 21.74
N ALA A 108 8.06 -16.96 22.06
CA ALA A 108 8.46 -16.54 23.39
C ALA A 108 7.38 -16.81 24.44
N CYS A 109 6.10 -16.51 24.14
CA CYS A 109 5.00 -16.80 25.06
C CYS A 109 4.88 -18.30 25.36
N LYS A 110 4.97 -19.16 24.34
CA LYS A 110 4.93 -20.62 24.54
C LYS A 110 6.07 -21.13 25.42
N GLU A 111 7.26 -20.56 25.26
CA GLU A 111 8.39 -20.93 26.10
C GLU A 111 8.19 -20.48 27.56
N HIS A 112 7.64 -19.27 27.76
CA HIS A 112 7.26 -18.81 29.10
C HIS A 112 6.20 -19.71 29.74
N GLU A 113 5.16 -20.10 29.00
CA GLU A 113 4.14 -21.03 29.48
C GLU A 113 4.74 -22.38 29.88
N ARG A 114 5.68 -22.91 29.07
CA ARG A 114 6.40 -24.15 29.36
C ARG A 114 7.19 -24.05 30.67
N ILE A 115 7.95 -22.98 30.86
CA ILE A 115 8.74 -22.73 32.09
C ILE A 115 7.83 -22.62 33.31
N LEU A 116 6.73 -21.88 33.20
CA LEU A 116 5.76 -21.73 34.28
C LEU A 116 5.10 -23.06 34.65
N GLY A 117 4.79 -23.89 33.65
CA GLY A 117 4.30 -25.26 33.88
C GLY A 117 5.30 -26.11 34.66
N GLU A 118 6.57 -26.13 34.24
CA GLU A 118 7.63 -26.87 34.95
C GLU A 118 7.87 -26.35 36.38
N GLN A 119 7.70 -25.04 36.61
CA GLN A 119 7.79 -24.47 37.96
C GLN A 119 6.60 -24.89 38.83
N ALA A 120 5.39 -24.88 38.27
CA ALA A 120 4.19 -25.33 38.97
C ALA A 120 4.27 -26.80 39.34
N ASP A 121 4.76 -27.67 38.44
CA ASP A 121 4.89 -29.10 38.71
C ASP A 121 5.98 -29.39 39.75
N ARG A 122 7.11 -28.67 39.70
CA ARG A 122 8.12 -28.72 40.76
C ARG A 122 7.54 -28.33 42.12
N LEU A 123 6.77 -27.24 42.17
CA LEU A 123 6.16 -26.77 43.41
C LEU A 123 5.16 -27.80 43.98
N LYS A 124 4.32 -28.39 43.13
CA LYS A 124 3.41 -29.49 43.53
C LYS A 124 4.17 -30.68 44.11
N GLN A 125 5.29 -31.05 43.49
CA GLN A 125 6.12 -32.14 44.00
C GLN A 125 6.71 -31.81 45.37
N THR A 126 7.26 -30.60 45.56
CA THR A 126 7.76 -30.16 46.88
C THR A 126 6.66 -30.19 47.95
N PHE A 127 5.43 -29.80 47.63
CA PHE A 127 4.31 -29.91 48.56
C PHE A 127 4.00 -31.36 48.93
N ARG A 128 4.01 -32.28 47.96
CA ARG A 128 3.81 -33.72 48.21
C ARG A 128 4.92 -34.30 49.09
N ASP A 129 6.18 -33.99 48.78
CA ASP A 129 7.32 -34.47 49.55
C ASP A 129 7.27 -33.96 51.00
N ASN A 130 6.91 -32.68 51.19
CA ASN A 130 6.71 -32.10 52.52
C ASN A 130 5.56 -32.76 53.29
N ALA A 131 4.44 -33.07 52.61
CA ALA A 131 3.31 -33.75 53.23
C ALA A 131 3.69 -35.17 53.68
N ASP A 132 4.39 -35.95 52.83
CA ASP A 132 4.90 -37.27 53.19
C ASP A 132 5.84 -37.21 54.41
N LEU A 133 6.76 -36.25 54.43
CA LEU A 133 7.66 -36.04 55.57
C LEU A 133 6.88 -35.75 56.87
N LEU A 134 5.88 -34.85 56.82
CA LEU A 134 5.04 -34.52 57.97
C LEU A 134 4.26 -35.75 58.47
N LEU A 135 3.73 -36.57 57.56
CA LEU A 135 3.03 -37.82 57.91
C LEU A 135 3.96 -38.83 58.59
N ARG A 136 5.17 -39.02 58.06
CA ARG A 136 6.18 -39.89 58.68
C ARG A 136 6.59 -39.40 60.05
N LEU A 137 6.80 -38.08 60.20
CA LEU A 137 7.12 -37.48 61.49
C LEU A 137 5.98 -37.69 62.50
N ALA A 138 4.73 -37.45 62.11
CA ALA A 138 3.56 -37.73 62.95
C ALA A 138 3.53 -39.21 63.39
N ALA A 139 3.73 -40.15 62.45
CA ALA A 139 3.76 -41.58 62.74
C ALA A 139 4.83 -42.00 63.75
N THR A 140 5.97 -41.28 63.79
CA THR A 140 7.06 -41.53 64.74
C THR A 140 6.90 -40.81 66.07
N SER A 141 6.13 -39.72 66.12
CA SER A 141 6.01 -38.85 67.30
C SER A 141 4.82 -39.27 68.17
N ASP A 142 3.71 -39.69 67.56
CA ASP A 142 2.51 -40.16 68.27
C ASP A 142 1.64 -40.99 67.31
N ARG A 143 1.59 -42.31 67.49
CA ARG A 143 0.92 -43.23 66.53
C ARG A 143 -0.60 -43.05 66.51
N ASP A 144 -1.16 -42.67 67.66
CA ASP A 144 -2.60 -42.53 67.88
C ASP A 144 -3.20 -41.37 67.05
N LEU A 145 -2.38 -40.37 66.67
CA LEU A 145 -2.78 -39.21 65.86
C LEU A 145 -3.10 -39.52 64.38
N ILE A 146 -2.56 -40.61 63.83
CA ILE A 146 -2.87 -41.07 62.46
C ILE A 146 -4.09 -41.98 62.45
N ASP A 147 -4.26 -42.78 63.50
CA ASP A 147 -5.38 -43.71 63.63
C ASP A 147 -6.70 -42.99 63.97
N ASP A 148 -6.63 -41.81 64.61
CA ASP A 148 -7.78 -40.92 64.88
C ASP A 148 -8.09 -39.90 63.76
N ALA A 149 -7.43 -40.01 62.59
CA ALA A 149 -7.64 -39.07 61.50
C ALA A 149 -9.09 -39.12 60.97
N PRO A 150 -9.76 -37.96 60.76
CA PRO A 150 -11.16 -37.93 60.34
C PRO A 150 -11.37 -38.52 58.95
N GLN A 151 -12.39 -39.38 58.81
CA GLN A 151 -12.80 -39.99 57.54
C GLN A 151 -13.16 -38.93 56.50
N GLY A 152 -12.65 -39.09 55.28
CA GLY A 152 -12.82 -38.12 54.18
C GLY A 152 -11.88 -36.90 54.23
N GLY A 153 -10.93 -36.86 55.17
CA GLY A 153 -9.87 -35.85 55.20
C GLY A 153 -8.65 -36.22 54.35
N TYR A 154 -7.70 -35.28 54.24
CA TYR A 154 -6.50 -35.40 53.41
C TYR A 154 -5.68 -36.69 53.64
N ILE A 155 -5.58 -37.16 54.89
CA ILE A 155 -4.87 -38.41 55.24
C ILE A 155 -5.61 -39.66 54.72
N ASP A 156 -6.94 -39.64 54.74
CA ASP A 156 -7.79 -40.73 54.24
C ASP A 156 -7.81 -40.77 52.70
N GLU A 157 -7.74 -39.61 52.04
CA GLU A 157 -7.55 -39.53 50.57
C GLU A 157 -6.18 -40.04 50.14
N LEU A 158 -5.11 -39.68 50.85
CA LEU A 158 -3.75 -40.17 50.57
C LEU A 158 -3.64 -41.70 50.72
N ARG A 159 -4.25 -42.30 51.74
CA ARG A 159 -4.30 -43.78 51.90
C ARG A 159 -5.02 -44.49 50.75
N LYS A 160 -6.06 -43.87 50.18
CA LYS A 160 -6.82 -44.42 49.03
C LYS A 160 -6.04 -44.31 47.72
N GLU A 161 -5.26 -43.25 47.55
CA GLU A 161 -4.34 -43.13 46.42
C GLU A 161 -3.20 -44.15 46.52
N GLU A 162 -2.67 -44.42 47.72
CA GLU A 162 -1.59 -45.40 47.92
C GLU A 162 -1.98 -46.85 47.56
N THR A 163 -3.26 -47.20 47.70
CA THR A 163 -3.80 -48.53 47.35
C THR A 163 -4.14 -48.69 45.87
N THR A 164 -4.17 -47.61 45.08
CA THR A 164 -4.47 -47.67 43.64
C THR A 164 -3.23 -47.84 42.75
N TRP A 165 -2.02 -47.81 43.33
CA TRP A 165 -0.75 -48.02 42.63
C TRP A 165 -0.07 -49.38 42.90
N GLN A 166 -0.75 -50.31 43.60
CA GLN A 166 -0.33 -51.71 43.75
C GLN A 166 -1.12 -52.63 42.81
#